data_AF-A0A6G1Q6Z3-F1
#
_entry.id   AF-A0A6G1Q6Z3-F1
#
_cell.length_a   1.000
_cell.length_b   1.000
_cell.length_c   1.000
_cell.angle_alpha   90.00
_cell.angle_beta   90.00
_cell.angle_gamma   90.00
#
_symmetry.space_group_name_H-M   'P 1'
#
loop_
_entity.id
_entity.type
_entity.pdbx_description
1 polymer ?
#
loop_
_entity_poly.entity_id
_entity_poly.type
_entity_poly.pdbx_seq_one_letter_code
_entity_poly.pdbx_strand_id
1 'polypeptide(L)'
;MEGHDVSLHCQTKRPPSKLPADFYKDGSLIRTEPTGHMTIHHVTKSDEGLYKCHISSHGESPPSWIYVTGQESSAITFSRFLNWICDYSCDMESQL
;
A
#
# COMPACT_ATOMS: atom_id res chain seq x y z
N MET A 1 -2.46 14.10 -0.37
CA MET A 1 -2.79 15.27 0.44
C MET A 1 -2.65 14.88 1.90
N GLU A 2 -2.02 15.72 2.71
CA GLU A 2 -2.04 15.52 4.16
C GLU A 2 -3.47 15.68 4.71
N GLY A 3 -3.82 14.90 5.74
CA GLY A 3 -5.14 14.89 6.36
C GLY A 3 -6.18 14.00 5.67
N HIS A 4 -5.84 13.35 4.56
CA HIS A 4 -6.74 12.42 3.87
C HIS A 4 -6.50 10.97 4.29
N ASP A 5 -7.48 10.13 3.99
CA ASP A 5 -7.37 8.70 4.22
C ASP A 5 -6.82 8.01 2.98
N VAL A 6 -5.82 7.15 3.19
CA VAL A 6 -5.18 6.36 2.14
C VAL A 6 -5.42 4.89 2.41
N SER A 7 -6.01 4.19 1.45
CA SER A 7 -6.27 2.75 1.55
C SER A 7 -5.28 1.96 0.72
N LEU A 8 -4.53 1.10 1.39
CA LEU A 8 -3.60 0.11 0.87
C LEU A 8 -4.32 -1.22 0.72
N HIS A 9 -4.33 -1.78 -0.48
CA HIS A 9 -4.90 -3.11 -0.71
C HIS A 9 -3.81 -4.09 -1.15
N CYS A 10 -3.62 -5.13 -0.36
CA CYS A 10 -2.73 -6.25 -0.64
C CYS A 10 -3.57 -7.46 -1.05
N GLN A 11 -3.52 -7.81 -2.33
CA GLN A 11 -4.26 -8.95 -2.88
C GLN A 11 -3.42 -9.74 -3.88
N THR A 12 -3.69 -11.05 -3.96
CA THR A 12 -3.16 -11.93 -5.00
C THR A 12 -3.84 -11.63 -6.33
N LYS A 13 -3.11 -11.57 -7.45
CA LYS A 13 -3.76 -11.30 -8.76
C LYS A 13 -4.59 -12.47 -9.28
N ARG A 14 -4.22 -13.71 -8.94
CA ARG A 14 -4.87 -14.92 -9.48
C ARG A 14 -4.84 -16.08 -8.48
N PRO A 15 -5.99 -16.46 -7.90
CA PRO A 15 -7.26 -15.72 -7.83
C PRO A 15 -7.17 -14.52 -6.86
N PRO A 16 -7.93 -13.43 -7.08
CA PRO A 16 -8.08 -12.35 -6.11
C PRO A 16 -8.72 -12.89 -4.84
N SER A 17 -7.95 -12.91 -3.76
CA SER A 17 -8.37 -13.42 -2.47
C SER A 17 -8.04 -12.42 -1.38
N LYS A 18 -9.01 -12.17 -0.51
CA LYS A 18 -8.85 -11.35 0.70
C LYS A 18 -8.22 -12.23 1.76
N LEU A 19 -6.90 -12.25 1.78
CA LEU A 19 -6.12 -13.06 2.71
C LEU A 19 -5.50 -12.18 3.79
N PRO A 20 -5.15 -12.75 4.95
CA PRO A 20 -4.39 -12.04 5.96
C PRO A 20 -3.06 -11.55 5.39
N ALA A 21 -2.80 -10.26 5.53
CA ALA A 21 -1.57 -9.62 5.10
C ALA A 21 -0.97 -8.75 6.20
N ASP A 22 0.34 -8.86 6.35
CA ASP A 22 1.16 -7.99 7.18
C ASP A 22 1.65 -6.83 6.33
N PHE A 23 1.45 -5.61 6.80
CA PHE A 23 1.89 -4.38 6.15
C PHE A 23 3.14 -3.86 6.84
N TYR A 24 4.15 -3.52 6.05
CA TYR A 24 5.40 -2.96 6.51
C TYR A 24 5.63 -1.59 5.91
N LYS A 25 6.24 -0.70 6.70
CA LYS A 25 6.75 0.59 6.29
C LYS A 25 8.21 0.70 6.70
N ASP A 26 9.08 1.03 5.76
CA ASP A 26 10.53 1.17 5.96
C ASP A 26 11.14 -0.07 6.64
N GLY A 27 10.58 -1.25 6.35
CA GLY A 27 10.96 -2.54 6.94
C GLY A 27 10.33 -2.86 8.30
N SER A 28 9.60 -1.95 8.92
CA SER A 28 8.90 -2.17 10.20
C SER A 28 7.45 -2.60 9.99
N LEU A 29 6.99 -3.61 10.73
CA LEU A 29 5.58 -4.03 10.72
C LEU A 29 4.73 -2.92 11.32
N ILE A 30 3.83 -2.36 10.52
CA ILE A 30 2.91 -1.30 10.96
C ILE A 30 1.54 -1.85 11.34
N ARG A 31 1.10 -2.92 10.66
CA ARG A 31 -0.26 -3.45 10.82
C ARG A 31 -0.38 -4.85 10.24
N THR A 32 -1.26 -5.68 10.81
CA THR A 32 -1.66 -6.96 10.23
C THR A 32 -3.15 -6.92 10.00
N GLU A 33 -3.59 -7.06 8.75
CA GLU A 33 -5.00 -6.98 8.37
C GLU A 33 -5.48 -8.32 7.79
N PRO A 34 -6.53 -8.93 8.37
CA PRO A 34 -6.99 -10.27 7.99
C PRO A 34 -7.59 -10.35 6.58
N THR A 35 -7.99 -9.20 6.03
CA THR A 35 -8.58 -9.09 4.68
C THR A 35 -7.58 -8.59 3.64
N GLY A 36 -6.36 -8.24 4.06
CA GLY A 36 -5.37 -7.61 3.19
C GLY A 36 -5.70 -6.16 2.83
N HIS A 37 -6.58 -5.52 3.60
CA HIS A 37 -6.99 -4.14 3.39
C HIS A 37 -6.63 -3.28 4.60
N MET A 38 -5.82 -2.25 4.38
CA MET A 38 -5.36 -1.33 5.41
C MET A 38 -5.72 0.11 5.01
N THR A 39 -6.23 0.90 5.96
CA THR A 39 -6.43 2.34 5.76
C THR A 39 -5.57 3.12 6.75
N ILE A 40 -4.81 4.09 6.24
CA ILE A 40 -4.08 5.08 7.01
C ILE A 40 -4.97 6.31 7.07
N HIS A 41 -5.48 6.61 8.26
CA HIS A 41 -6.31 7.78 8.47
C HIS A 41 -5.45 9.02 8.71
N HIS A 42 -5.90 10.17 8.23
CA HIS A 42 -5.21 11.45 8.42
C HIS A 42 -3.72 11.40 8.04
N VAL A 43 -3.42 10.96 6.82
CA VAL A 43 -2.04 10.83 6.33
C VAL A 43 -1.26 12.14 6.53
N THR A 44 -0.05 12.05 7.05
CA THR A 44 0.86 13.19 7.28
C THR A 44 2.18 12.99 6.55
N LYS A 45 3.03 14.01 6.51
CA LYS A 45 4.42 13.88 6.02
C LYS A 45 5.20 12.77 6.69
N SER A 46 4.88 12.43 7.94
CA SER A 46 5.49 11.32 8.66
C SER A 46 5.12 9.96 8.05
N ASP A 47 4.02 9.84 7.31
CA ASP A 47 3.56 8.61 6.67
C ASP A 47 4.23 8.34 5.33
N GLU A 48 5.03 9.27 4.81
CA GLU A 48 5.92 9.06 3.68
C GLU A 48 6.92 7.92 4.00
N GLY A 49 7.20 7.06 3.03
CA GLY A 49 8.14 5.94 3.20
C GLY A 49 7.95 4.80 2.21
N LEU A 50 8.71 3.73 2.40
CA LEU A 50 8.68 2.53 1.57
C LEU A 50 7.73 1.49 2.15
N TYR A 51 6.63 1.20 1.45
CA TYR A 51 5.60 0.27 1.88
C TYR A 51 5.69 -1.07 1.16
N LYS A 52 5.45 -2.16 1.87
CA LYS A 52 5.26 -3.51 1.31
C LYS A 52 4.22 -4.28 2.11
N CYS A 53 3.66 -5.32 1.53
CA CYS A 53 2.84 -6.26 2.26
C CYS A 53 3.41 -7.68 2.16
N HIS A 54 3.06 -8.53 3.12
CA HIS A 54 3.44 -9.93 3.19
C HIS A 54 2.21 -10.77 3.48
N ILE A 55 1.94 -11.77 2.65
CA ILE A 55 0.87 -12.72 2.86
C ILE A 55 1.53 -14.05 3.21
N SER A 56 1.27 -14.60 4.41
CA SER A 56 1.96 -15.79 4.91
C SER A 56 1.88 -17.02 3.99
N SER A 57 0.85 -17.12 3.16
CA SER A 57 0.64 -18.23 2.23
C SER A 57 1.28 -18.02 0.84
N HIS A 58 1.81 -16.84 0.56
CA HIS A 58 2.00 -16.33 -0.80
C HIS A 58 3.33 -15.56 -0.96
N GLY A 59 3.83 -14.94 0.12
CA GLY A 59 5.10 -14.22 0.14
C GLY A 59 4.94 -12.70 0.22
N GLU A 60 6.04 -11.99 -0.02
CA GLU A 60 6.11 -10.52 0.06
C GLU A 60 5.83 -9.84 -1.28
N SER A 61 5.13 -8.72 -1.24
CA SER A 61 4.94 -7.83 -2.38
C SER A 61 6.22 -7.04 -2.67
N PRO A 62 6.40 -6.56 -3.91
CA PRO A 62 7.47 -5.61 -4.19
C PRO A 62 7.24 -4.33 -3.37
N PRO A 63 8.33 -3.73 -2.85
CA PRO A 63 8.22 -2.50 -2.08
C PRO A 63 7.89 -1.31 -3.00
N SER A 64 7.02 -0.43 -2.53
CA SER A 64 6.55 0.76 -3.26
C SER A 64 6.70 2.00 -2.39
N TRP A 65 7.20 3.10 -2.95
CA TRP A 65 7.35 4.35 -2.21
C TRP A 65 6.04 5.14 -2.20
N ILE A 66 5.61 5.57 -1.01
CA ILE A 66 4.50 6.52 -0.83
C ILE A 66 5.10 7.89 -0.61
N TYR A 67 4.80 8.83 -1.50
CA TYR A 67 5.15 10.24 -1.35
C TYR A 67 3.94 11.03 -0.86
N VAL A 68 4.08 11.77 0.24
CA VAL A 68 2.99 12.59 0.77
C VAL A 68 3.29 14.05 0.41
N THR A 69 2.65 14.59 -0.63
CA THR A 69 2.78 16.02 -0.95
C THR A 69 1.74 16.83 -0.16
N GLY A 70 2.21 17.92 0.47
CA GLY A 70 1.40 18.86 1.20
C GLY A 70 1.28 20.17 0.43
N GLN A 71 0.30 20.26 -0.47
CA GLN A 71 -0.36 21.50 -0.90
C GLN A 71 -1.49 21.17 -1.89
N GLU A 72 -2.50 22.04 -1.93
CA GLU A 72 -3.71 21.95 -2.76
C GLU A 72 -3.49 21.39 -4.16
N SER A 73 -4.52 20.67 -4.64
CA SER A 73 -4.66 20.15 -5.99
C SER A 73 -3.90 18.83 -6.28
N SER A 74 -4.73 17.78 -6.34
CA SER A 74 -4.72 16.67 -7.29
C SER A 74 -3.41 15.92 -7.61
N ALA A 75 -3.50 14.60 -7.44
CA ALA A 75 -2.57 13.55 -7.88
C ALA A 75 -1.36 13.28 -6.97
N ILE A 76 -1.55 12.34 -6.02
CA ILE A 76 -0.43 11.51 -5.57
C ILE A 76 0.02 10.71 -6.80
N THR A 77 1.16 11.07 -7.39
CA THR A 77 1.69 10.36 -8.57
C THR A 77 2.38 9.10 -8.10
N PHE A 78 1.70 7.96 -8.25
CA PHE A 78 2.27 6.65 -7.96
C PHE A 78 3.09 6.15 -9.15
N SER A 79 4.39 5.94 -8.95
CA SER A 79 5.28 5.43 -9.99
C SER A 79 4.95 3.96 -10.27
N ARG A 80 4.25 3.70 -11.37
CA ARG A 80 3.97 2.36 -11.87
C ARG A 80 5.22 1.78 -12.53
N PHE A 81 6.11 1.17 -11.76
CA PHE A 81 7.20 0.38 -12.36
C PHE A 81 6.65 -0.95 -12.86
N LEU A 82 6.30 -0.97 -14.15
CA LEU A 82 6.06 -2.20 -14.92
C LEU A 82 7.41 -2.85 -15.24
N ASN A 83 7.75 -3.97 -14.59
CA ASN A 83 8.13 -5.19 -15.30
C ASN A 83 8.26 -6.45 -14.42
N TRP A 84 7.45 -7.45 -14.80
CA TRP A 84 7.67 -8.91 -14.77
C TRP A 84 8.40 -9.57 -13.58
N ILE A 85 7.59 -10.02 -12.60
CA ILE A 85 7.60 -11.31 -11.83
C ILE A 85 7.10 -11.02 -10.38
N CYS A 86 5.89 -10.47 -10.21
CA CYS A 86 5.23 -10.43 -8.90
C CYS A 86 3.71 -10.57 -9.06
N ASP A 87 3.14 -11.65 -8.51
CA ASP A 87 1.70 -11.97 -8.43
C ASP A 87 0.90 -11.05 -7.49
N TYR A 88 1.53 -10.01 -6.93
CA TYR A 88 0.94 -9.06 -5.98
C TYR A 88 0.91 -7.66 -6.60
N SER A 89 -0.27 -7.05 -6.71
CA SER A 89 -0.37 -5.59 -6.86
C SER A 89 -0.81 -4.99 -5.54
N CYS A 90 0.00 -4.07 -5.01
CA CYS A 90 -0.42 -3.17 -3.95
C CYS A 90 -1.14 -2.02 -4.64
N ASP A 91 -2.42 -2.22 -4.97
CA ASP A 91 -3.25 -1.15 -5.54
C ASP A 91 -3.69 -0.24 -4.39
N MET A 92 -3.40 1.05 -4.52
CA MET A 92 -3.82 2.07 -3.56
C MET A 92 -4.97 2.86 -4.18
N GLU A 93 -6.16 2.70 -3.62
CA GLU A 93 -7.35 3.41 -4.09
C GLU A 93 -7.50 4.68 -3.25
N SER A 94 -7.22 5.84 -3.84
CA SER A 94 -7.54 7.13 -3.23
C SER A 94 -9.05 7.39 -3.41
N GLN A 95 -9.80 7.44 -2.33
CA GLN A 95 -11.18 7.93 -2.38
C GLN A 95 -11.13 9.44 -2.62
N LEU A 96 -11.56 9.85 -3.83
CA LEU A 96 -11.89 11.24 -4.16
C LEU A 96 -13.18 11.67 -3.45
#